data_AF-A0A940N5M9-F1
#
_entry.id   AF-A0A940N5M9-F1
#
_cell.length_a   1.000
_cell.length_b   1.000
_cell.length_c   1.000
_cell.angle_alpha   90.00
_cell.angle_beta   90.00
_cell.angle_gamma   90.00
#
_symmetry.space_group_name_H-M   'P 1'
#
loop_
_entity.id
_entity.type
_entity.pdbx_description
1 polymer ?
#
loop_
_entity_poly.entity_id
_entity_poly.type
_entity_poly.pdbx_seq_one_letter_code
_entity_poly.pdbx_strand_id
1 'polypeptide(L)'
;MTRRWLILADDLTGAADCGIAFARRGLEAAVGWHSAEGAAAEVLAIDADSRRLSPGDAAGRHAALLRARHAPGTGLIKKIDSTLRGQPAAELAATIGALHEAGRPAMAIVAPAFPATGRTTEGGRVHLNGAPLESTPLWARDHSYESAHLPTVLEAVGLKARHLPLETIRAGDAALEAALRDALAAGVEAVVCDATAPTDLDALARASLPLVGDVFWVGSGGIAAALAAALPLMGALPAAPPAARGGVLVVVGSIAEASRSAAARLVAESAAALIEVPVGLLRAGPADPGWAPMAEAIAASLAAGRDTLVLITDTSPADLSQGAALATALGTLLEPAGRSMGGLFATGGETACALLSHLGVHGIRLVEEVEAGVPLGVTQGAIQVPVMTKAGAFGDDGTILRSLSRLHNLSRENA
;
A
#
# COMPACT_ATOMS: atom_id res chain seq x y z
N MET A 1 -24.21 5.05 -7.33
CA MET A 1 -22.76 4.83 -7.16
C MET A 1 -22.42 5.00 -5.69
N THR A 2 -21.64 4.08 -5.12
CA THR A 2 -21.24 4.20 -3.71
C THR A 2 -20.19 5.30 -3.54
N ARG A 3 -20.31 6.05 -2.45
CA ARG A 3 -19.30 7.01 -2.00
C ARG A 3 -18.37 6.42 -0.94
N ARG A 4 -18.72 5.25 -0.39
CA ARG A 4 -17.99 4.62 0.69
C ARG A 4 -17.18 3.44 0.18
N TRP A 5 -15.90 3.39 0.51
CA TRP A 5 -14.99 2.34 0.11
C TRP A 5 -14.22 1.80 1.30
N LEU A 6 -14.12 0.48 1.37
CA LEU A 6 -13.21 -0.23 2.25
C LEU A 6 -12.14 -0.87 1.38
N ILE A 7 -10.88 -0.60 1.68
CA ILE A 7 -9.73 -1.21 1.03
C ILE A 7 -9.00 -2.05 2.08
N LEU A 8 -8.98 -3.37 1.92
CA LEU A 8 -8.23 -4.26 2.80
C LEU A 8 -6.93 -4.68 2.13
N ALA A 9 -5.81 -4.17 2.62
CA ALA A 9 -4.48 -4.41 2.07
C ALA A 9 -3.64 -5.32 2.97
N ASP A 10 -2.67 -5.98 2.36
CA ASP A 10 -1.68 -6.81 3.04
C ASP A 10 -0.48 -6.01 3.60
N ASP A 11 -0.31 -4.75 3.14
CA ASP A 11 0.70 -3.81 3.62
C ASP A 11 0.24 -2.32 3.58
N LEU A 12 0.93 -1.48 4.35
CA LEU A 12 0.66 -0.04 4.43
C LEU A 12 0.82 0.70 3.10
N THR A 13 1.87 0.39 2.35
CA THR A 13 2.16 1.11 1.09
C THR A 13 1.10 0.82 0.02
N GLY A 14 0.62 -0.42 -0.07
CA GLY A 14 -0.48 -0.78 -0.95
C GLY A 14 -1.81 -0.17 -0.50
N ALA A 15 -2.06 -0.09 0.82
CA ALA A 15 -3.23 0.59 1.36
C ALA A 15 -3.26 2.07 0.96
N ALA A 16 -2.13 2.76 1.13
CA ALA A 16 -1.99 4.18 0.82
C ALA A 16 -2.06 4.46 -0.68
N ASP A 17 -1.41 3.64 -1.52
CA ASP A 17 -1.45 3.74 -2.98
C ASP A 17 -2.88 3.59 -3.54
N CYS A 18 -3.66 2.65 -3.01
CA CYS A 18 -5.06 2.52 -3.42
C CYS A 18 -5.94 3.64 -2.86
N GLY A 19 -5.74 4.04 -1.59
CA GLY A 19 -6.53 5.11 -0.97
C GLY A 19 -6.32 6.46 -1.65
N ILE A 20 -5.09 6.78 -2.09
CA ILE A 20 -4.77 8.09 -2.66
C ILE A 20 -5.43 8.30 -4.02
N ALA A 21 -5.67 7.23 -4.78
CA ALA A 21 -6.43 7.28 -6.02
C ALA A 21 -7.82 7.91 -5.83
N PHE A 22 -8.50 7.59 -4.71
CA PHE A 22 -9.80 8.17 -4.37
C PHE A 22 -9.69 9.59 -3.81
N ALA A 23 -8.66 9.87 -3.00
CA ALA A 23 -8.39 11.23 -2.50
C ALA A 23 -8.20 12.24 -3.63
N ARG A 24 -7.53 11.84 -4.72
CA ARG A 24 -7.36 12.65 -5.95
C ARG A 24 -8.68 12.97 -6.67
N ARG A 25 -9.76 12.26 -6.34
CA ARG A 25 -11.12 12.53 -6.81
C ARG A 25 -11.94 13.35 -5.81
N GLY A 26 -11.30 13.80 -4.72
CA GLY A 26 -11.84 14.62 -3.64
C GLY A 26 -12.75 13.88 -2.66
N LEU A 27 -12.62 12.56 -2.58
CA LEU A 27 -13.17 11.77 -1.48
C LEU A 27 -12.26 11.87 -0.25
N GLU A 28 -12.84 11.96 0.94
CA GLU A 28 -12.05 11.88 2.16
C GLU A 28 -11.49 10.46 2.32
N ALA A 29 -10.17 10.32 2.22
CA ALA A 29 -9.49 9.03 2.33
C ALA A 29 -8.54 8.98 3.54
N ALA A 30 -8.58 7.87 4.26
CA ALA A 30 -7.67 7.59 5.37
C ALA A 30 -7.12 6.17 5.30
N VAL A 31 -5.88 6.00 5.73
CA VAL A 31 -5.21 4.71 5.91
C VAL A 31 -5.08 4.46 7.40
N GLY A 32 -5.48 3.29 7.88
CA GLY A 32 -5.26 2.84 9.25
C GLY A 32 -4.57 1.48 9.28
N TRP A 33 -4.11 1.08 10.46
CA TRP A 33 -3.56 -0.26 10.71
C TRP A 33 -4.14 -0.84 12.00
N HIS A 34 -3.93 -2.13 12.24
CA HIS A 34 -4.53 -2.93 13.32
C HIS A 34 -6.06 -3.07 13.22
N SER A 35 -6.84 -2.16 13.81
CA SER A 35 -8.32 -2.18 13.74
C SER A 35 -8.91 -0.95 13.04
N ALA A 36 -8.09 0.10 12.83
CA ALA A 36 -8.53 1.41 12.37
C ALA A 36 -9.76 1.93 13.15
N GLU A 37 -9.86 1.62 14.45
CA GLU A 37 -10.93 2.07 15.34
C GLU A 37 -11.00 3.59 15.36
N GLY A 38 -12.21 4.15 15.18
CA GLY A 38 -12.44 5.59 15.16
C GLY A 38 -12.14 6.31 13.83
N ALA A 39 -11.51 5.65 12.85
CA ALA A 39 -11.34 6.22 11.53
C ALA A 39 -12.69 6.25 10.78
N ALA A 40 -13.24 7.45 10.58
CA ALA A 40 -14.38 7.70 9.73
C ALA A 40 -13.90 8.49 8.51
N ALA A 41 -13.95 7.86 7.35
CA ALA A 41 -13.61 8.44 6.06
C ALA A 41 -14.56 7.87 5.00
N GLU A 42 -14.73 8.58 3.89
CA GLU A 42 -15.43 8.04 2.73
C GLU A 42 -14.66 6.84 2.16
N VAL A 43 -13.34 6.91 2.15
CA VAL A 43 -12.47 5.79 1.76
C VAL A 43 -11.58 5.41 2.94
N LEU A 44 -11.81 4.21 3.48
CA LEU A 44 -10.98 3.64 4.53
C LEU A 44 -10.10 2.53 3.95
N ALA A 45 -8.80 2.76 3.90
CA ALA A 45 -7.82 1.73 3.62
C ALA A 45 -7.24 1.18 4.92
N ILE A 46 -7.14 -0.14 5.05
CA ILE A 46 -6.62 -0.80 6.24
C ILE A 46 -5.44 -1.68 5.84
N ASP A 47 -4.30 -1.44 6.47
CA ASP A 47 -3.17 -2.34 6.47
C ASP A 47 -3.38 -3.47 7.49
N ALA A 48 -3.48 -4.69 6.99
CA ALA A 48 -3.59 -5.88 7.84
C ALA A 48 -2.22 -6.41 8.32
N ASP A 49 -1.09 -5.89 7.82
CA ASP A 49 0.25 -6.45 8.01
C ASP A 49 0.24 -7.98 7.87
N SER A 50 -0.35 -8.46 6.77
CA SER A 50 -0.62 -9.89 6.54
C SER A 50 0.36 -10.54 5.57
N ARG A 51 1.16 -9.76 4.85
CA ARG A 51 2.03 -10.26 3.76
C ARG A 51 2.97 -11.39 4.19
N ARG A 52 3.49 -11.35 5.42
CA ARG A 52 4.46 -12.34 5.92
C ARG A 52 3.80 -13.43 6.77
N LEU A 53 2.49 -13.39 6.94
CA LEU A 53 1.76 -14.37 7.74
C LEU A 53 1.59 -15.69 7.00
N SER A 54 1.29 -16.74 7.76
CA SER A 54 0.82 -17.99 7.19
C SER A 54 -0.51 -17.77 6.43
N PRO A 55 -0.85 -18.62 5.45
CA PRO A 55 -2.14 -18.52 4.75
C PRO A 55 -3.34 -18.44 5.70
N GLY A 56 -3.34 -19.25 6.77
CA GLY A 56 -4.42 -19.29 7.76
C GLY A 56 -4.51 -18.03 8.62
N ASP A 57 -3.38 -17.50 9.08
CA ASP A 57 -3.34 -16.28 9.89
C ASP A 57 -3.72 -15.04 9.07
N ALA A 58 -3.25 -14.96 7.82
CA ALA A 58 -3.63 -13.90 6.88
C ALA A 58 -5.14 -13.92 6.61
N ALA A 59 -5.68 -15.11 6.28
CA ALA A 59 -7.11 -15.33 6.08
C ALA A 59 -7.94 -14.90 7.30
N GLY A 60 -7.56 -15.36 8.50
CA GLY A 60 -8.25 -15.04 9.75
C GLY A 60 -8.25 -13.53 10.04
N ARG A 61 -7.13 -12.85 9.81
CA ARG A 61 -7.01 -11.41 10.03
C ARG A 61 -7.86 -10.59 9.06
N HIS A 62 -7.83 -10.92 7.77
CA HIS A 62 -8.67 -10.24 6.77
C HIS A 62 -10.16 -10.46 7.03
N ALA A 63 -10.57 -11.68 7.38
CA ALA A 63 -11.95 -11.96 7.75
C ALA A 63 -12.40 -11.19 8.99
N ALA A 64 -11.55 -11.09 10.02
CA ALA A 64 -11.84 -10.30 11.22
C ALA A 64 -12.01 -8.80 10.90
N LEU A 65 -11.09 -8.23 10.12
CA LEU A 65 -11.17 -6.83 9.66
C LEU A 65 -12.42 -6.56 8.83
N LEU A 66 -12.76 -7.47 7.91
CA LEU A 66 -13.94 -7.34 7.09
C LEU A 66 -15.21 -7.35 7.95
N ARG A 67 -15.35 -8.31 8.87
CA ARG A 67 -16.50 -8.37 9.80
C ARG A 67 -16.61 -7.11 10.68
N ALA A 68 -15.48 -6.52 11.06
CA ALA A 68 -15.46 -5.33 11.92
C ALA A 68 -15.76 -4.01 11.18
N ARG A 69 -15.40 -3.89 9.90
CA ARG A 69 -15.36 -2.58 9.20
C ARG A 69 -16.21 -2.50 7.94
N HIS A 70 -16.62 -3.64 7.37
CA HIS A 70 -17.49 -3.64 6.20
C HIS A 70 -18.93 -3.31 6.57
N ALA A 71 -19.56 -2.46 5.77
CA ALA A 71 -20.95 -2.05 5.97
C ALA A 71 -21.74 -2.19 4.67
N PRO A 72 -23.07 -2.41 4.74
CA PRO A 72 -23.93 -2.37 3.57
C PRO A 72 -23.76 -1.07 2.77
N GLY A 73 -23.70 -1.19 1.44
CA GLY A 73 -23.51 -0.04 0.55
C GLY A 73 -22.05 0.44 0.41
N THR A 74 -21.09 -0.18 1.10
CA THR A 74 -19.65 0.12 0.96
C THR A 74 -19.02 -0.76 -0.13
N GLY A 75 -18.37 -0.14 -1.12
CA GLY A 75 -17.55 -0.82 -2.10
C GLY A 75 -16.32 -1.44 -1.44
N LEU A 76 -15.91 -2.63 -1.88
CA LEU A 76 -14.80 -3.36 -1.28
C LEU A 76 -13.69 -3.59 -2.30
N ILE A 77 -12.47 -3.22 -1.94
CA ILE A 77 -11.25 -3.59 -2.66
C ILE A 77 -10.40 -4.44 -1.74
N LYS A 78 -10.18 -5.70 -2.12
CA LYS A 78 -9.11 -6.51 -1.54
C LYS A 78 -7.82 -6.17 -2.28
N LYS A 79 -7.01 -5.31 -1.66
CA LYS A 79 -5.71 -4.96 -2.19
C LYS A 79 -4.75 -6.14 -1.99
N ILE A 80 -4.10 -6.53 -3.09
CA ILE A 80 -3.04 -7.54 -3.16
C ILE A 80 -1.79 -6.95 -3.81
N ASP A 81 -0.63 -7.56 -3.59
CA ASP A 81 0.59 -7.19 -4.28
C ASP A 81 0.47 -7.49 -5.79
N SER A 82 0.85 -6.54 -6.66
CA SER A 82 0.76 -6.73 -8.13
C SER A 82 1.66 -7.85 -8.64
N THR A 83 2.63 -8.25 -7.82
CA THR A 83 3.51 -9.39 -8.05
C THR A 83 3.16 -10.55 -7.12
N LEU A 84 1.93 -10.71 -6.64
CA LEU A 84 1.45 -11.89 -5.90
C LEU A 84 2.24 -12.34 -4.65
N ARG A 85 3.04 -11.44 -4.05
CA ARG A 85 3.64 -11.72 -2.73
C ARG A 85 2.56 -11.76 -1.64
N GLY A 86 2.82 -12.52 -0.59
CA GLY A 86 1.90 -12.73 0.52
C GLY A 86 0.88 -13.83 0.26
N GLN A 87 -0.33 -13.67 0.77
CA GLN A 87 -1.36 -14.73 0.78
C GLN A 87 -2.65 -14.38 0.01
N PRO A 88 -2.60 -13.75 -1.19
CA PRO A 88 -3.78 -13.27 -1.90
C PRO A 88 -4.89 -14.31 -2.09
N ALA A 89 -4.56 -15.58 -2.38
CA ALA A 89 -5.55 -16.63 -2.59
C ALA A 89 -6.32 -16.99 -1.30
N ALA A 90 -5.60 -17.18 -0.19
CA ALA A 90 -6.19 -17.51 1.11
C ALA A 90 -7.00 -16.32 1.66
N GLU A 91 -6.47 -15.11 1.53
CA GLU A 91 -7.16 -13.89 1.93
C GLU A 91 -8.45 -13.66 1.10
N LEU A 92 -8.41 -13.97 -0.20
CA LEU A 92 -9.59 -13.89 -1.07
C LEU A 92 -10.66 -14.91 -0.68
N ALA A 93 -10.28 -16.18 -0.47
CA ALA A 93 -11.23 -17.21 -0.04
C ALA A 93 -11.90 -16.84 1.29
N ALA A 94 -11.12 -16.31 2.25
CA ALA A 94 -11.66 -15.83 3.53
C ALA A 94 -12.58 -14.62 3.37
N THR A 95 -12.27 -13.71 2.45
CA THR A 95 -13.12 -12.55 2.13
C THR A 95 -14.47 -12.99 1.59
N ILE A 96 -14.49 -13.91 0.62
CA ILE A 96 -15.73 -14.47 0.05
C ILE A 96 -16.55 -15.18 1.13
N GLY A 97 -15.91 -16.04 1.94
CA GLY A 97 -16.57 -16.72 3.05
C GLY A 97 -17.22 -15.75 4.05
N ALA A 98 -16.50 -14.71 4.47
CA ALA A 98 -17.03 -13.71 5.39
C ALA A 98 -18.17 -12.87 4.79
N LEU A 99 -18.18 -12.62 3.48
CA LEU A 99 -19.30 -11.96 2.80
C LEU A 99 -20.53 -12.88 2.70
N HIS A 100 -20.33 -14.16 2.41
CA HIS A 100 -21.41 -15.15 2.40
C HIS A 100 -22.04 -15.31 3.79
N GLU A 101 -21.24 -15.37 4.86
CA GLU A 101 -21.71 -15.37 6.25
C GLU A 101 -22.58 -14.13 6.58
N ALA A 102 -22.23 -12.98 6.01
CA ALA A 102 -23.00 -11.75 6.14
C ALA A 102 -24.24 -11.69 5.23
N GLY A 103 -24.59 -12.79 4.54
CA GLY A 103 -25.76 -12.89 3.66
C GLY A 103 -25.60 -12.13 2.35
N ARG A 104 -24.36 -11.91 1.88
CA ARG A 104 -24.08 -11.14 0.68
C ARG A 104 -23.54 -12.00 -0.46
N PRO A 105 -24.15 -12.00 -1.65
CA PRO A 105 -23.50 -12.54 -2.83
C PRO A 105 -22.29 -11.66 -3.17
N ALA A 106 -21.16 -12.29 -3.45
CA ALA A 106 -19.90 -11.57 -3.70
C ALA A 106 -19.01 -12.34 -4.67
N MET A 107 -19.16 -12.05 -5.96
CA MET A 107 -18.17 -12.49 -6.95
C MET A 107 -16.98 -11.53 -6.95
N ALA A 108 -15.77 -12.08 -6.86
CA ALA A 108 -14.54 -11.32 -6.93
C ALA A 108 -14.18 -10.99 -8.38
N ILE A 109 -13.87 -9.72 -8.66
CA ILE A 109 -13.25 -9.29 -9.93
C ILE A 109 -11.75 -9.17 -9.68
N VAL A 110 -10.99 -10.13 -10.20
CA VAL A 110 -9.55 -10.28 -9.95
C VAL A 110 -8.75 -9.66 -11.09
N ALA A 111 -8.17 -8.50 -10.85
CA ALA A 111 -7.37 -7.72 -11.79
C ALA A 111 -6.11 -7.14 -11.11
N PRO A 112 -5.05 -7.95 -10.89
CA PRO A 112 -3.84 -7.51 -10.19
C PRO A 112 -2.92 -6.61 -11.01
N ALA A 113 -3.13 -6.54 -12.33
CA ALA A 113 -2.28 -5.78 -13.25
C ALA A 113 -2.11 -4.32 -12.80
N PHE A 114 -0.89 -3.80 -12.99
CA PHE A 114 -0.58 -2.39 -12.86
C PHE A 114 0.33 -1.97 -14.04
N PRO A 115 -0.22 -1.82 -15.25
CA PRO A 115 0.56 -1.72 -16.48
C PRO A 115 1.57 -0.57 -16.49
N ALA A 116 1.24 0.56 -15.85
CA ALA A 116 2.15 1.72 -15.71
C ALA A 116 3.48 1.38 -15.01
N THR A 117 3.53 0.27 -14.28
CA THR A 117 4.72 -0.22 -13.58
C THR A 117 5.27 -1.50 -14.20
N GLY A 118 4.82 -1.89 -15.40
CA GLY A 118 5.27 -3.10 -16.09
C GLY A 118 4.66 -4.41 -15.58
N ARG A 119 3.59 -4.36 -14.77
CA ARG A 119 2.86 -5.56 -14.32
C ARG A 119 1.60 -5.76 -15.15
N THR A 120 1.49 -6.88 -15.85
CA THR A 120 0.33 -7.22 -16.70
C THR A 120 -0.27 -8.57 -16.30
N THR A 121 -1.49 -8.84 -16.78
CA THR A 121 -2.13 -10.16 -16.68
C THR A 121 -2.59 -10.57 -18.07
N GLU A 122 -2.11 -11.72 -18.54
CA GLU A 122 -2.34 -12.22 -19.89
C GLU A 122 -2.55 -13.73 -19.82
N GLY A 123 -3.65 -14.23 -20.40
CA GLY A 123 -4.03 -15.64 -20.28
C GLY A 123 -4.20 -16.07 -18.82
N GLY A 124 -4.69 -15.18 -17.95
CA GLY A 124 -4.86 -15.43 -16.52
C GLY A 124 -3.55 -15.49 -15.73
N ARG A 125 -2.41 -15.18 -16.35
CA ARG A 125 -1.07 -15.25 -15.75
C ARG A 125 -0.48 -13.86 -15.54
N VAL A 126 0.09 -13.64 -14.36
CA VAL A 126 0.78 -12.38 -14.03
C VAL A 126 2.16 -12.35 -14.69
N HIS A 127 2.50 -11.21 -15.29
CA HIS A 127 3.80 -10.95 -15.91
C HIS A 127 4.44 -9.71 -15.29
N LEU A 128 5.77 -9.69 -15.26
CA LEU A 128 6.59 -8.55 -14.84
C LEU A 128 7.56 -8.21 -15.98
N ASN A 129 7.43 -7.01 -16.53
CA ASN A 129 8.21 -6.51 -17.67
C ASN A 129 8.21 -7.49 -18.86
N GLY A 130 7.05 -8.08 -19.15
CA GLY A 130 6.83 -9.03 -20.24
C GLY A 130 7.26 -10.48 -19.95
N ALA A 131 7.95 -10.75 -18.84
CA ALA A 131 8.29 -12.10 -18.44
C ALA A 131 7.21 -12.70 -17.51
N PRO A 132 6.84 -13.99 -17.64
CA PRO A 132 6.00 -14.67 -16.66
C PRO A 132 6.57 -14.49 -15.26
N LEU A 133 5.74 -14.10 -14.30
CA LEU A 133 6.20 -13.71 -12.97
C LEU A 133 7.03 -14.83 -12.31
N GLU A 134 6.63 -16.10 -12.47
CA GLU A 134 7.36 -17.24 -11.92
C GLU A 134 8.77 -17.47 -12.48
N SER A 135 9.12 -16.84 -13.60
CA SER A 135 10.46 -16.90 -14.18
C SER A 135 11.40 -15.80 -13.66
N THR A 136 10.89 -14.89 -12.81
CA THR A 136 11.65 -13.74 -12.33
C THR A 136 12.42 -14.04 -11.03
N PRO A 137 13.54 -13.34 -10.75
CA PRO A 137 14.25 -13.46 -9.48
C PRO A 137 13.39 -13.12 -8.25
N LEU A 138 12.38 -12.28 -8.43
CA LEU A 138 11.42 -11.91 -7.38
C LEU A 138 10.59 -13.12 -6.93
N TRP A 139 10.25 -14.02 -7.86
CA TRP A 139 9.47 -15.22 -7.57
C TRP A 139 10.17 -16.12 -6.56
N ALA A 140 11.41 -16.49 -6.86
CA ALA A 140 12.21 -17.41 -6.06
C ALA A 140 12.46 -16.93 -4.62
N ARG A 141 12.37 -15.62 -4.37
CA ARG A 141 12.64 -15.01 -3.06
C ARG A 141 11.40 -14.93 -2.17
N ASP A 142 10.26 -14.51 -2.73
CA ASP A 142 9.16 -13.95 -1.93
C ASP A 142 7.80 -14.68 -2.09
N HIS A 143 7.75 -15.84 -2.75
CA HIS A 143 6.48 -16.49 -3.11
C HIS A 143 6.29 -17.88 -2.52
N SER A 144 5.05 -18.16 -2.13
CA SER A 144 4.59 -19.46 -1.63
C SER A 144 3.69 -20.21 -2.61
N TYR A 145 3.50 -19.69 -3.82
CA TYR A 145 2.69 -20.32 -4.87
C TYR A 145 3.56 -21.09 -5.85
N GLU A 146 2.99 -22.12 -6.47
CA GLU A 146 3.68 -22.91 -7.50
C GLU A 146 3.60 -22.29 -8.90
N SER A 147 2.66 -21.36 -9.11
CA SER A 147 2.44 -20.70 -10.41
C SER A 147 1.84 -19.30 -10.23
N ALA A 148 2.13 -18.37 -11.14
CA ALA A 148 1.44 -17.08 -11.22
C ALA A 148 0.18 -17.12 -12.12
N HIS A 149 -0.29 -18.31 -12.52
CA HIS A 149 -1.57 -18.50 -13.20
C HIS A 149 -2.71 -18.47 -12.17
N LEU A 150 -3.41 -17.34 -12.12
CA LEU A 150 -4.41 -17.04 -11.10
C LEU A 150 -5.57 -18.04 -11.06
N PRO A 151 -6.15 -18.49 -12.19
CA PRO A 151 -7.22 -19.50 -12.13
C PRO A 151 -6.80 -20.76 -11.36
N THR A 152 -5.61 -21.29 -11.66
CA THR A 152 -5.06 -22.47 -10.95
C THR A 152 -4.82 -22.19 -9.47
N VAL A 153 -4.27 -21.02 -9.12
CA VAL A 153 -4.03 -20.63 -7.73
C VAL A 153 -5.34 -20.52 -6.94
N LEU A 154 -6.39 -19.96 -7.54
CA LEU A 154 -7.70 -19.80 -6.90
C LEU A 154 -8.45 -21.13 -6.78
N GLU A 155 -8.38 -21.98 -7.80
CA GLU A 155 -8.95 -23.33 -7.77
C GLU A 155 -8.27 -24.21 -6.70
N ALA A 156 -6.97 -24.05 -6.49
CA ALA A 156 -6.22 -24.79 -5.46
C ALA A 156 -6.68 -24.47 -4.03
N VAL A 157 -7.29 -23.30 -3.80
CA VAL A 157 -7.91 -22.94 -2.51
C VAL A 157 -9.43 -23.17 -2.50
N GLY A 158 -9.96 -23.87 -3.50
CA GLY A 158 -11.34 -24.32 -3.58
C GLY A 158 -12.33 -23.31 -4.18
N LEU A 159 -11.85 -22.21 -4.77
CA LEU A 159 -12.72 -21.21 -5.39
C LEU A 159 -13.10 -21.59 -6.82
N LYS A 160 -14.35 -21.38 -7.19
CA LYS A 160 -14.80 -21.49 -8.57
C LYS A 160 -14.36 -20.27 -9.38
N ALA A 161 -13.24 -20.39 -10.08
CA ALA A 161 -12.66 -19.34 -10.90
C ALA A 161 -13.14 -19.39 -12.37
N ARG A 162 -13.16 -18.24 -13.03
CA ARG A 162 -13.34 -18.10 -14.49
C ARG A 162 -12.35 -17.07 -15.02
N HIS A 163 -11.74 -17.33 -16.17
CA HIS A 163 -10.88 -16.38 -16.87
C HIS A 163 -11.67 -15.56 -17.90
N LEU A 164 -11.46 -14.25 -17.94
CA LEU A 164 -11.88 -13.36 -19.02
C LEU A 164 -10.64 -12.85 -19.76
N PRO A 165 -10.44 -13.26 -21.02
CA PRO A 165 -9.29 -12.86 -21.80
C PRO A 165 -9.44 -11.44 -22.36
N LEU A 166 -8.34 -10.86 -22.85
CA LEU A 166 -8.31 -9.48 -23.37
C LEU A 166 -9.39 -9.20 -24.42
N GLU A 167 -9.75 -10.17 -25.26
CA GLU A 167 -10.80 -10.02 -26.27
C GLU A 167 -12.15 -9.70 -25.62
N THR A 168 -12.45 -10.32 -24.48
CA THR A 168 -13.68 -10.05 -23.72
C THR A 168 -13.61 -8.70 -23.02
N ILE A 169 -12.45 -8.38 -22.42
CA ILE A 169 -12.22 -7.08 -21.75
C ILE A 169 -12.38 -5.91 -22.73
N ARG A 170 -11.95 -6.11 -23.99
CA ARG A 170 -11.97 -5.10 -25.06
C ARG A 170 -13.21 -5.16 -25.96
N ALA A 171 -14.17 -6.03 -25.69
CA ALA A 171 -15.39 -6.18 -26.49
C ALA A 171 -16.36 -4.99 -26.38
N GLY A 172 -16.06 -4.03 -25.50
CA GLY A 172 -16.90 -2.87 -25.19
C GLY A 172 -17.69 -3.05 -23.89
N ASP A 173 -18.02 -1.94 -23.24
CA ASP A 173 -18.56 -1.91 -21.88
C ASP A 173 -19.81 -2.80 -21.71
N ALA A 174 -20.74 -2.77 -22.66
CA ALA A 174 -21.98 -3.56 -22.59
C ALA A 174 -21.73 -5.08 -22.71
N ALA A 175 -20.80 -5.50 -23.57
CA ALA A 175 -20.46 -6.91 -23.73
C ALA A 175 -19.70 -7.44 -22.51
N LEU A 176 -18.79 -6.62 -21.95
CA LEU A 176 -18.08 -6.96 -20.73
C LEU A 176 -19.02 -7.04 -19.52
N GLU A 177 -19.95 -6.09 -19.36
CA GLU A 177 -20.96 -6.16 -18.31
C GLU A 177 -21.81 -7.42 -18.43
N ALA A 178 -22.23 -7.79 -19.65
CA ALA A 178 -22.98 -9.01 -19.89
C ALA A 178 -22.18 -10.27 -19.51
N ALA A 179 -20.88 -10.32 -19.82
CA ALA A 179 -20.00 -11.43 -19.43
C ALA A 179 -19.85 -11.55 -17.90
N LEU A 180 -19.75 -10.41 -17.19
CA LEU A 180 -19.72 -10.39 -15.72
C LEU A 180 -21.05 -10.87 -15.12
N ARG A 181 -22.19 -10.46 -15.68
CA ARG A 181 -23.52 -10.92 -15.24
C ARG A 181 -23.74 -12.41 -15.49
N ASP A 182 -23.24 -12.94 -16.61
CA ASP A 182 -23.26 -14.38 -16.89
C ASP A 182 -22.43 -15.16 -15.85
N ALA A 183 -21.24 -14.66 -15.50
CA ALA A 183 -20.42 -15.28 -14.46
C ALA A 183 -21.13 -15.29 -13.10
N LEU A 184 -21.78 -14.17 -12.72
CA LEU A 184 -22.61 -14.09 -11.51
C LEU A 184 -23.75 -15.13 -11.53
N ALA A 185 -24.51 -15.21 -12.63
CA ALA A 185 -25.62 -16.15 -12.77
C ALA A 185 -25.17 -17.62 -12.74
N ALA A 186 -23.95 -17.89 -13.23
CA ALA A 186 -23.34 -19.21 -13.17
C ALA A 186 -22.77 -19.57 -11.79
N GLY A 187 -22.85 -18.67 -10.80
CA GLY A 187 -22.30 -18.86 -9.46
C GLY A 187 -20.78 -18.98 -9.47
N VAL A 188 -20.10 -18.19 -10.31
CA VAL A 188 -18.63 -18.03 -10.26
C VAL A 188 -18.28 -17.20 -9.04
N GLU A 189 -17.23 -17.59 -8.34
CA GLU A 189 -16.76 -16.91 -7.12
C GLU A 189 -15.64 -15.91 -7.43
N ALA A 190 -14.83 -16.17 -8.44
CA ALA A 190 -13.75 -15.28 -8.86
C ALA A 190 -13.61 -15.22 -10.39
N VAL A 191 -13.58 -14.00 -10.93
CA VAL A 191 -13.35 -13.74 -12.35
C VAL A 191 -11.98 -13.10 -12.53
N VAL A 192 -11.04 -13.86 -13.08
CA VAL A 192 -9.69 -13.40 -13.41
C VAL A 192 -9.73 -12.66 -14.73
N CYS A 193 -9.42 -11.37 -14.71
CA CYS A 193 -9.47 -10.49 -15.86
C CYS A 193 -8.06 -10.17 -16.36
N ASP A 194 -7.83 -10.37 -17.65
CA ASP A 194 -6.60 -9.91 -18.29
C ASP A 194 -6.55 -8.38 -18.37
N ALA A 195 -5.34 -7.83 -18.29
CA ALA A 195 -5.08 -6.41 -18.50
C ALA A 195 -3.61 -6.18 -18.84
N THR A 196 -3.36 -5.53 -19.98
CA THR A 196 -2.01 -5.16 -20.45
C THR A 196 -1.82 -3.66 -20.58
N ALA A 197 -2.91 -2.89 -20.57
CA ALA A 197 -2.90 -1.43 -20.62
C ALA A 197 -3.84 -0.82 -19.57
N PRO A 198 -3.61 0.43 -19.12
CA PRO A 198 -4.53 1.11 -18.19
C PRO A 198 -5.98 1.13 -18.69
N THR A 199 -6.18 1.26 -20.00
CA THR A 199 -7.51 1.27 -20.63
C THR A 199 -8.29 -0.03 -20.44
N ASP A 200 -7.62 -1.17 -20.25
CA ASP A 200 -8.26 -2.45 -19.96
C ASP A 200 -8.88 -2.43 -18.56
N LEU A 201 -8.17 -1.84 -17.59
CA LEU A 201 -8.66 -1.64 -16.22
C LEU A 201 -9.79 -0.61 -16.18
N ASP A 202 -9.70 0.45 -17.00
CA ASP A 202 -10.77 1.44 -17.11
C ASP A 202 -12.07 0.81 -17.67
N ALA A 203 -11.96 -0.06 -18.68
CA ALA A 203 -13.10 -0.80 -19.20
C ALA A 203 -13.71 -1.71 -18.13
N LEU A 204 -12.87 -2.45 -17.41
CA LEU A 204 -13.30 -3.30 -16.31
C LEU A 204 -14.01 -2.51 -15.20
N ALA A 205 -13.47 -1.35 -14.80
CA ALA A 205 -14.07 -0.48 -13.80
C ALA A 205 -15.46 0.02 -14.24
N ARG A 206 -15.60 0.52 -15.49
CA ARG A 206 -16.89 1.00 -16.01
C ARG A 206 -17.94 -0.11 -16.08
N ALA A 207 -17.56 -1.30 -16.56
CA ALA A 207 -18.48 -2.43 -16.70
C ALA A 207 -18.89 -3.06 -15.34
N SER A 208 -18.05 -2.96 -14.32
CA SER A 208 -18.28 -3.61 -13.03
C SER A 208 -18.88 -2.72 -11.94
N LEU A 209 -18.68 -1.40 -11.98
CA LEU A 209 -19.25 -0.47 -11.00
C LEU A 209 -20.78 -0.53 -10.87
N PRO A 210 -21.57 -0.75 -11.94
CA PRO A 210 -23.02 -0.98 -11.83
C PRO A 210 -23.39 -2.20 -10.97
N LEU A 211 -22.44 -3.13 -10.77
CA LEU A 211 -22.60 -4.38 -10.04
C LEU A 211 -22.09 -4.33 -8.58
N VAL A 212 -21.74 -3.15 -8.06
CA VAL A 212 -21.09 -2.98 -6.72
C VAL A 212 -21.85 -3.62 -5.54
N GLY A 213 -23.14 -3.97 -5.70
CA GLY A 213 -23.90 -4.72 -4.71
C GLY A 213 -23.53 -6.22 -4.66
N ASP A 214 -23.18 -6.78 -5.82
CA ASP A 214 -23.00 -8.22 -6.07
C ASP A 214 -21.53 -8.61 -6.28
N VAL A 215 -20.65 -7.64 -6.47
CA VAL A 215 -19.22 -7.85 -6.72
C VAL A 215 -18.33 -7.04 -5.77
N PHE A 216 -17.08 -7.47 -5.67
CA PHE A 216 -15.99 -6.68 -5.09
C PHE A 216 -14.73 -6.87 -5.93
N TRP A 217 -13.76 -5.97 -5.76
CA TRP A 217 -12.55 -5.96 -6.59
C TRP A 217 -11.36 -6.50 -5.83
N VAL A 218 -10.50 -7.22 -6.54
CA VAL A 218 -9.26 -7.78 -6.03
C VAL A 218 -8.16 -7.36 -6.98
N GLY A 219 -7.15 -6.65 -6.49
CA GLY A 219 -6.07 -6.21 -7.36
C GLY A 219 -5.10 -5.26 -6.68
N SER A 220 -4.33 -4.54 -7.49
CA SER A 220 -3.31 -3.60 -7.04
C SER A 220 -3.77 -2.14 -7.18
N GLY A 221 -2.84 -1.18 -7.16
CA GLY A 221 -3.12 0.23 -7.42
C GLY A 221 -3.80 0.48 -8.77
N GLY A 222 -3.56 -0.38 -9.78
CA GLY A 222 -4.14 -0.25 -11.11
C GLY A 222 -5.67 -0.25 -11.11
N ILE A 223 -6.31 -1.28 -10.56
CA ILE A 223 -7.79 -1.35 -10.51
C ILE A 223 -8.38 -0.30 -9.57
N ALA A 224 -7.70 0.02 -8.46
CA ALA A 224 -8.14 1.10 -7.56
C ALA A 224 -8.17 2.46 -8.27
N ALA A 225 -7.14 2.77 -9.05
CA ALA A 225 -7.08 3.99 -9.87
C ALA A 225 -8.18 4.04 -10.93
N ALA A 226 -8.43 2.94 -11.63
CA ALA A 226 -9.51 2.85 -12.63
C ALA A 226 -10.90 3.04 -12.00
N LEU A 227 -11.16 2.42 -10.84
CA LEU A 227 -12.40 2.59 -10.09
C LEU A 227 -12.60 4.04 -9.64
N ALA A 228 -11.57 4.65 -9.06
CA ALA A 228 -11.62 6.06 -8.65
C ALA A 228 -11.83 6.99 -9.85
N ALA A 229 -11.17 6.75 -10.99
CA ALA A 229 -11.32 7.53 -12.21
C ALA A 229 -12.73 7.44 -12.81
N ALA A 230 -13.44 6.33 -12.63
CA ALA A 230 -14.82 6.19 -13.08
C ALA A 230 -15.85 6.89 -12.16
N LEU A 231 -15.47 7.29 -10.94
CA LEU A 231 -16.31 8.11 -10.07
C LEU A 231 -16.27 9.58 -10.51
N PRO A 232 -17.37 10.34 -10.33
CA PRO A 232 -17.35 11.78 -10.58
C PRO A 232 -16.34 12.47 -9.66
N LEU A 233 -15.78 13.60 -10.10
CA LEU A 233 -15.04 14.49 -9.21
C LEU A 233 -15.98 14.99 -8.11
N MET A 234 -15.59 14.79 -6.87
CA MET A 234 -16.36 15.12 -5.68
C MET A 234 -15.60 16.13 -4.84
N GLY A 235 -16.30 17.08 -4.23
CA GLY A 235 -15.72 17.98 -3.23
C GLY A 235 -14.59 18.88 -3.73
N ALA A 236 -13.95 19.57 -2.78
CA ALA A 236 -12.66 20.22 -2.99
C ALA A 236 -11.54 19.24 -2.58
N LEU A 237 -10.34 19.41 -3.14
CA LEU A 237 -9.18 18.64 -2.68
C LEU A 237 -8.98 18.83 -1.17
N PRO A 238 -8.49 17.80 -0.45
CA PRO A 238 -8.28 17.89 0.98
C PRO A 238 -7.39 19.09 1.35
N ALA A 239 -7.69 19.76 2.46
CA ALA A 239 -6.88 20.87 2.94
C ALA A 239 -5.42 20.43 3.14
N ALA A 240 -4.50 21.31 2.74
CA ALA A 240 -3.07 21.13 2.89
C ALA A 240 -2.72 20.82 4.36
N PRO A 241 -1.71 19.97 4.60
CA PRO A 241 -1.28 19.62 5.95
C PRO A 241 -0.79 20.86 6.72
N PRO A 242 -0.81 20.86 8.07
CA PRO A 242 -0.28 21.96 8.88
C PRO A 242 1.19 22.26 8.59
N ALA A 243 1.61 23.52 8.77
CA ALA A 243 3.03 23.89 8.67
C ALA A 243 3.87 23.12 9.70
N ALA A 244 4.94 22.50 9.19
CA ALA A 244 5.90 21.78 9.99
C ALA A 244 6.73 22.72 10.88
N ARG A 245 6.98 22.32 12.14
CA ARG A 245 8.03 22.91 12.97
C ARG A 245 9.12 21.86 13.18
N GLY A 246 10.32 22.08 12.65
CA GLY A 246 11.45 21.14 12.70
C GLY A 246 11.86 20.59 11.33
N GLY A 247 12.97 19.85 11.28
CA GLY A 247 13.49 19.21 10.06
C GLY A 247 12.66 18.01 9.62
N VAL A 248 12.79 17.59 8.36
CA VAL A 248 12.15 16.36 7.87
C VAL A 248 13.00 15.14 8.22
N LEU A 249 12.37 14.13 8.82
CA LEU A 249 12.97 12.82 9.02
C LEU A 249 12.79 11.97 7.76
N VAL A 250 13.89 11.53 7.16
CA VAL A 250 13.89 10.62 6.01
C VAL A 250 14.39 9.27 6.48
N VAL A 251 13.58 8.22 6.36
CA VAL A 251 13.93 6.87 6.80
C VAL A 251 14.00 5.91 5.62
N VAL A 252 15.20 5.41 5.37
CA VAL A 252 15.45 4.42 4.31
C VAL A 252 15.74 3.06 4.94
N GLY A 253 14.67 2.30 5.18
CA GLY A 253 14.74 0.93 5.67
C GLY A 253 14.76 -0.13 4.56
N SER A 254 14.40 0.24 3.33
CA SER A 254 14.38 -0.71 2.21
C SER A 254 15.77 -0.97 1.64
N ILE A 255 16.09 -2.25 1.39
CA ILE A 255 17.32 -2.63 0.68
C ILE A 255 17.25 -2.45 -0.84
N ALA A 256 16.08 -2.06 -1.38
CA ALA A 256 15.86 -1.94 -2.81
C ALA A 256 16.78 -0.87 -3.43
N GLU A 257 17.30 -1.16 -4.62
CA GLU A 257 18.24 -0.29 -5.36
C GLU A 257 17.70 1.13 -5.54
N ALA A 258 16.44 1.27 -5.95
CA ALA A 258 15.79 2.57 -6.11
C ALA A 258 15.82 3.41 -4.83
N SER A 259 15.60 2.80 -3.66
CA SER A 259 15.61 3.51 -2.37
C SER A 259 17.02 3.88 -1.93
N ARG A 260 18.02 3.00 -2.17
CA ARG A 260 19.43 3.28 -1.87
C ARG A 260 20.03 4.35 -2.79
N SER A 261 19.71 4.30 -4.09
CA SER A 261 20.14 5.30 -5.07
C SER A 261 19.57 6.68 -4.72
N ALA A 262 18.28 6.76 -4.37
CA ALA A 262 17.68 8.01 -3.92
C ALA A 262 18.30 8.55 -2.62
N ALA A 263 18.67 7.67 -1.68
CA ALA A 263 19.36 8.07 -0.46
C ALA A 263 20.76 8.64 -0.76
N ALA A 264 21.52 7.97 -1.63
CA ALA A 264 22.85 8.44 -2.04
C ALA A 264 22.77 9.80 -2.74
N ARG A 265 21.78 9.99 -3.61
CA ARG A 265 21.54 11.26 -4.29
C ARG A 265 21.14 12.37 -3.32
N LEU A 266 20.31 12.08 -2.31
CA LEU A 266 19.98 13.04 -1.25
C LEU A 266 21.23 13.55 -0.53
N VAL A 267 22.16 12.65 -0.16
CA VAL A 267 23.41 13.01 0.50
C VAL A 267 24.31 13.86 -0.39
N ALA A 268 24.33 13.59 -1.70
CA ALA A 268 25.13 14.32 -2.66
C ALA A 268 24.59 15.73 -2.98
N GLU A 269 23.26 15.91 -2.99
CA GLU A 269 22.61 17.11 -3.53
C GLU A 269 21.91 17.99 -2.47
N SER A 270 21.94 17.62 -1.18
CA SER A 270 21.27 18.38 -0.11
C SER A 270 22.16 18.60 1.12
N ALA A 271 21.71 19.48 2.00
CA ALA A 271 22.34 19.70 3.31
C ALA A 271 21.78 18.77 4.41
N ALA A 272 21.07 17.70 4.03
CA ALA A 272 20.51 16.75 4.99
C ALA A 272 21.63 16.04 5.77
N ALA A 273 21.45 15.90 7.08
CA ALA A 273 22.36 15.13 7.92
C ALA A 273 22.18 13.64 7.64
N LEU A 274 23.25 12.93 7.29
CA LEU A 274 23.24 11.47 7.20
C LEU A 274 23.57 10.85 8.57
N ILE A 275 22.71 9.96 9.04
CA ILE A 275 22.92 9.14 10.23
C ILE A 275 22.76 7.67 9.82
N GLU A 276 23.88 6.95 9.86
CA GLU A 276 23.93 5.52 9.58
C GLU A 276 23.64 4.73 10.84
N VAL A 277 22.66 3.81 10.76
CA VAL A 277 22.23 2.99 11.87
C VAL A 277 22.62 1.53 11.57
N PRO A 278 23.65 0.99 12.23
CA PRO A 278 24.06 -0.39 12.02
C PRO A 278 22.98 -1.38 12.47
N VAL A 279 22.75 -2.45 11.71
CA VAL A 279 21.84 -3.54 12.11
C VAL A 279 22.23 -4.13 13.48
N GLY A 280 23.52 -4.16 13.81
CA GLY A 280 24.01 -4.62 15.11
C GLY A 280 23.44 -3.81 16.29
N LEU A 281 23.35 -2.48 16.14
CA LEU A 281 22.76 -1.59 17.14
C LEU A 281 21.26 -1.87 17.31
N LEU A 282 20.53 -2.03 16.21
CA LEU A 282 19.10 -2.35 16.23
C LEU A 282 18.82 -3.71 16.90
N ARG A 283 19.71 -4.69 16.71
CA ARG A 283 19.62 -6.01 17.35
C ARG A 283 19.93 -5.98 18.84
N ALA A 284 20.93 -5.20 19.25
CA ALA A 284 21.31 -5.05 20.65
C ALA A 284 20.26 -4.26 21.45
N GLY A 285 19.54 -3.35 20.78
CA GLY A 285 18.42 -2.61 21.37
C GLY A 285 18.87 -1.51 22.34
N PRO A 286 17.95 -0.98 23.18
CA PRO A 286 18.22 0.13 24.10
C PRO A 286 19.33 -0.09 25.14
N ALA A 287 19.77 -1.34 25.33
CA ALA A 287 20.87 -1.67 26.23
C ALA A 287 22.26 -1.38 25.63
N ASP A 288 22.35 -1.18 24.32
CA ASP A 288 23.60 -0.84 23.65
C ASP A 288 24.05 0.59 24.03
N PRO A 289 25.31 0.81 24.45
CA PRO A 289 25.80 2.14 24.81
C PRO A 289 25.70 3.18 23.68
N GLY A 290 25.67 2.76 22.42
CA GLY A 290 25.49 3.62 21.26
C GLY A 290 24.05 4.05 21.00
N TRP A 291 23.06 3.42 21.66
CA TRP A 291 21.64 3.65 21.37
C TRP A 291 21.18 5.05 21.76
N ALA A 292 21.36 5.44 23.03
CA ALA A 292 20.90 6.73 23.53
C ALA A 292 21.59 7.92 22.83
N PRO A 293 22.94 7.93 22.64
CA PRO A 293 23.59 8.98 21.88
C PRO A 293 23.09 9.11 20.44
N MET A 294 22.80 7.98 19.77
CA MET A 294 22.25 7.97 18.41
C MET A 294 20.85 8.59 18.36
N ALA A 295 19.96 8.18 19.25
CA ALA A 295 18.61 8.73 19.35
C ALA A 295 18.61 10.24 19.64
N GLU A 296 19.47 10.69 20.56
CA GLU A 296 19.65 12.10 20.90
C GLU A 296 20.19 12.92 19.71
N ALA A 297 21.18 12.38 18.97
CA ALA A 297 21.75 13.06 17.81
C ALA A 297 20.70 13.28 16.70
N ILE A 298 19.86 12.26 16.43
CA ILE A 298 18.76 12.36 15.47
C ILE A 298 17.75 13.43 15.93
N ALA A 299 17.30 13.36 17.18
CA ALA A 299 16.31 14.30 17.73
C ALA A 299 16.83 15.74 17.76
N ALA A 300 18.09 15.96 18.12
CA ALA A 300 18.72 17.28 18.15
C ALA A 300 18.89 17.86 16.73
N SER A 301 19.23 17.03 15.73
CA SER A 301 19.34 17.47 14.34
C SER A 301 18.00 17.99 13.81
N LEU A 302 16.92 17.25 14.05
CA LEU A 302 15.57 17.63 13.63
C LEU A 302 15.06 18.87 14.39
N ALA A 303 15.32 18.97 15.70
CA ALA A 303 14.96 20.13 16.51
C ALA A 303 15.66 21.42 16.05
N ALA A 304 16.86 21.30 15.47
CA ALA A 304 17.58 22.42 14.86
C ALA A 304 17.05 22.80 13.46
N GLY A 305 15.98 22.15 12.98
CA GLY A 305 15.41 22.41 11.65
C GLY A 305 16.17 21.76 10.50
N ARG A 306 17.10 20.83 10.78
CA ARG A 306 17.87 20.14 9.73
C ARG A 306 17.18 18.85 9.33
N ASP A 307 16.95 18.69 8.02
CA ASP A 307 16.51 17.42 7.46
C ASP A 307 17.56 16.34 7.81
N THR A 308 17.08 15.16 8.18
CA THR A 308 17.93 14.08 8.67
C THR A 308 17.55 12.77 7.99
N LEU A 309 18.50 12.21 7.24
CA LEU A 309 18.41 10.90 6.63
C LEU A 309 18.94 9.84 7.60
N VAL A 310 18.07 8.90 7.97
CA VAL A 310 18.40 7.68 8.71
C VAL A 310 18.45 6.52 7.73
N LEU A 311 19.63 5.94 7.59
CA LEU A 311 19.90 4.82 6.69
C LEU A 311 20.34 3.59 7.49
N ILE A 312 19.65 2.46 7.31
CA ILE A 312 20.09 1.20 7.91
C ILE A 312 21.29 0.65 7.12
N THR A 313 22.40 0.39 7.81
CA THR A 313 23.65 -0.12 7.24
C THR A 313 23.94 -1.56 7.70
N ASP A 314 24.94 -2.20 7.08
CA ASP A 314 25.37 -3.58 7.36
C ASP A 314 24.28 -4.64 7.13
N THR A 315 23.34 -4.37 6.23
CA THR A 315 22.25 -5.29 5.89
C THR A 315 22.76 -6.50 5.10
N SER A 316 22.48 -7.68 5.61
CA SER A 316 22.70 -8.99 5.00
C SER A 316 21.38 -9.62 4.52
N PRO A 317 21.42 -10.64 3.64
CA PRO A 317 20.21 -11.39 3.26
C PRO A 317 19.47 -12.02 4.44
N ALA A 318 20.19 -12.38 5.53
CA ALA A 318 19.60 -12.91 6.75
C ALA A 318 18.81 -11.86 7.55
N ASP A 319 18.99 -10.57 7.26
CA ASP A 319 18.28 -9.48 7.93
C ASP A 319 16.90 -9.24 7.31
N LEU A 320 16.67 -9.70 6.07
CA LEU A 320 15.36 -9.64 5.42
C LEU A 320 14.30 -10.43 6.18
N SER A 321 14.68 -11.57 6.76
CA SER A 321 13.77 -12.36 7.62
C SER A 321 13.51 -11.70 8.98
N GLN A 322 14.33 -10.72 9.37
CA GLN A 322 14.21 -9.95 10.60
C GLN A 322 13.64 -8.53 10.37
N GLY A 323 13.16 -8.23 9.16
CA GLY A 323 12.70 -6.88 8.78
C GLY A 323 11.72 -6.25 9.78
N ALA A 324 10.74 -7.03 10.26
CA ALA A 324 9.75 -6.55 11.24
C ALA A 324 10.38 -6.23 12.61
N ALA A 325 11.34 -7.04 13.08
CA ALA A 325 12.05 -6.81 14.34
C ALA A 325 12.96 -5.58 14.24
N LEU A 326 13.67 -5.43 13.12
CA LEU A 326 14.50 -4.26 12.84
C LEU A 326 13.66 -2.99 12.70
N ALA A 327 12.51 -3.05 12.04
CA ALA A 327 11.57 -1.94 11.93
C ALA A 327 11.03 -1.52 13.31
N THR A 328 10.73 -2.50 14.17
CA THR A 328 10.31 -2.26 15.56
C THR A 328 11.42 -1.55 16.35
N ALA A 329 12.64 -2.09 16.32
CA ALA A 329 13.78 -1.50 17.00
C ALA A 329 14.07 -0.08 16.48
N LEU A 330 14.01 0.13 15.17
CA LEU A 330 14.17 1.45 14.58
C LEU A 330 13.07 2.42 15.02
N GLY A 331 11.82 1.95 15.14
CA GLY A 331 10.72 2.73 15.72
C GLY A 331 11.01 3.18 17.15
N THR A 332 11.54 2.28 17.99
CA THR A 332 11.96 2.62 19.36
C THR A 332 13.13 3.62 19.37
N LEU A 333 14.13 3.46 18.49
CA LEU A 333 15.28 4.36 18.40
C LEU A 333 14.85 5.79 18.01
N LEU A 334 13.86 5.89 17.13
CA LEU A 334 13.36 7.15 16.58
C LEU A 334 12.23 7.78 17.41
N GLU A 335 11.76 7.14 18.48
CA GLU A 335 10.70 7.68 19.34
C GLU A 335 11.00 9.11 19.84
N PRO A 336 12.22 9.44 20.32
CA PRO A 336 12.54 10.80 20.76
C PRO A 336 12.47 11.84 19.64
N ALA A 337 12.70 11.43 18.39
CA ALA A 337 12.67 12.32 17.22
C ALA A 337 11.25 12.77 16.85
N GLY A 338 10.22 11.99 17.21
CA GLY A 338 8.83 12.28 16.83
C GLY A 338 8.28 13.60 17.34
N ARG A 339 8.80 14.12 18.45
CA ARG A 339 8.40 15.43 19.01
C ARG A 339 9.02 16.62 18.29
N SER A 340 10.11 16.39 17.56
CA SER A 340 10.94 17.44 16.96
C SER A 340 10.87 17.45 15.43
N MET A 341 10.33 16.40 14.81
CA MET A 341 10.24 16.34 13.35
C MET A 341 9.13 17.22 12.82
N GLY A 342 9.44 17.92 11.73
CA GLY A 342 8.49 18.68 10.96
C GLY A 342 7.71 17.83 9.95
N GLY A 343 8.24 16.67 9.58
CA GLY A 343 7.60 15.75 8.64
C GLY A 343 8.36 14.44 8.54
N LEU A 344 7.77 13.47 7.87
CA LEU A 344 8.32 12.13 7.68
C LEU A 344 8.28 11.72 6.21
N PHE A 345 9.41 11.23 5.69
CA PHE A 345 9.45 10.41 4.49
C PHE A 345 9.98 9.03 4.85
N ALA A 346 9.21 7.97 4.57
CA ALA A 346 9.62 6.60 4.88
C ALA A 346 9.53 5.68 3.66
N THR A 347 10.57 4.88 3.44
CA THR A 347 10.56 3.80 2.43
C THR A 347 10.25 2.45 3.07
N GLY A 348 9.33 1.70 2.47
CA GLY A 348 8.84 0.42 2.97
C GLY A 348 7.65 0.57 3.91
N GLY A 349 6.58 -0.18 3.64
CA GLY A 349 5.36 -0.16 4.45
C GLY A 349 5.59 -0.61 5.89
N GLU A 350 6.41 -1.65 6.10
CA GLU A 350 6.75 -2.16 7.43
C GLU A 350 7.49 -1.13 8.28
N THR A 351 8.52 -0.51 7.72
CA THR A 351 9.30 0.53 8.40
C THR A 351 8.44 1.73 8.76
N ALA A 352 7.60 2.19 7.83
CA ALA A 352 6.67 3.29 8.08
C ALA A 352 5.65 2.94 9.17
N CYS A 353 5.01 1.76 9.09
CA CYS A 353 3.99 1.32 10.05
C CYS A 353 4.57 1.15 11.47
N ALA A 354 5.73 0.49 11.59
CA ALA A 354 6.39 0.28 12.87
C ALA A 354 6.81 1.61 13.51
N LEU A 355 7.42 2.51 12.73
CA LEU A 355 7.80 3.84 13.21
C LEU A 355 6.58 4.63 13.68
N LEU A 356 5.55 4.76 12.84
CA LEU A 356 4.35 5.53 13.15
C LEU A 356 3.63 4.97 14.39
N SER A 357 3.56 3.64 14.54
CA SER A 357 2.96 2.99 15.71
C SER A 357 3.68 3.36 17.01
N HIS A 358 5.02 3.36 17.03
CA HIS A 358 5.80 3.79 18.20
C HIS A 358 5.59 5.26 18.54
N LEU A 359 5.33 6.09 17.53
CA LEU A 359 5.02 7.50 17.70
C LEU A 359 3.56 7.77 18.12
N GLY A 360 2.79 6.73 18.48
CA GLY A 360 1.40 6.86 18.89
C GLY A 360 0.46 7.29 17.75
N VAL A 361 0.86 7.09 16.50
CA VAL A 361 0.04 7.30 15.31
C VAL A 361 -0.74 6.01 15.03
N HIS A 362 -2.02 6.15 14.65
CA HIS A 362 -2.91 5.03 14.31
C HIS A 362 -3.48 5.12 12.89
N GLY A 363 -3.19 6.21 12.18
CA GLY A 363 -3.64 6.38 10.80
C GLY A 363 -2.98 7.54 10.07
N ILE A 364 -3.29 7.66 8.79
CA ILE A 364 -2.85 8.72 7.89
C ILE A 364 -4.06 9.20 7.09
N ARG A 365 -4.44 10.45 7.25
CA ARG A 365 -5.40 11.10 6.34
C ARG A 365 -4.67 11.47 5.06
N LEU A 366 -5.11 10.94 3.91
CA LEU A 366 -4.48 11.18 2.63
C LEU A 366 -4.88 12.55 2.06
N VAL A 367 -3.93 13.21 1.39
CA VAL A 367 -4.10 14.57 0.87
C VAL A 367 -3.89 14.60 -0.64
N GLU A 368 -2.70 14.26 -1.10
CA GLU A 368 -2.34 14.28 -2.52
C GLU A 368 -1.27 13.24 -2.85
N GLU A 369 -0.96 13.09 -4.13
CA GLU A 369 0.09 12.22 -4.63
C GLU A 369 1.20 13.09 -5.23
N VAL A 370 2.41 13.01 -4.68
CA VAL A 370 3.56 13.80 -5.17
C VAL A 370 4.01 13.25 -6.53
N GLU A 371 4.03 11.93 -6.62
CA GLU A 371 4.29 11.16 -7.82
C GLU A 371 3.72 9.76 -7.65
N ALA A 372 3.65 8.99 -8.74
CA ALA A 372 3.06 7.66 -8.75
C ALA A 372 3.60 6.76 -7.61
N GLY A 373 2.72 6.39 -6.68
CA GLY A 373 3.06 5.53 -5.53
C GLY A 373 3.77 6.22 -4.36
N VAL A 374 3.76 7.55 -4.33
CA VAL A 374 4.23 8.39 -3.19
C VAL A 374 3.08 9.27 -2.68
N PRO A 375 2.13 8.68 -1.92
CA PRO A 375 1.07 9.43 -1.26
C PRO A 375 1.62 10.33 -0.16
N LEU A 376 1.14 11.58 -0.14
CA LEU A 376 1.26 12.51 0.97
C LEU A 376 -0.02 12.48 1.81
N GLY A 377 0.14 12.40 3.13
CA GLY A 377 -0.92 12.55 4.09
C GLY A 377 -0.50 13.27 5.37
N VAL A 378 -1.40 13.26 6.35
CA VAL A 378 -1.19 13.77 7.71
C VAL A 378 -1.42 12.65 8.70
N THR A 379 -0.48 12.46 9.61
CA THR A 379 -0.61 11.46 10.69
C THR A 379 -1.81 11.76 11.59
N GLN A 380 -2.49 10.71 12.03
CA GLN A 380 -3.60 10.75 12.99
C GLN A 380 -3.17 10.02 14.27
N GLY A 381 -3.20 10.71 15.41
CA GLY A 381 -2.77 10.17 16.69
C GLY A 381 -2.04 11.18 17.55
N ALA A 382 -1.03 10.73 18.30
CA ALA A 382 -0.27 11.56 19.24
C ALA A 382 0.51 12.69 18.56
N ILE A 383 0.87 12.52 17.29
CA ILE A 383 1.53 13.54 16.47
C ILE A 383 0.73 13.79 15.19
N GLN A 384 0.72 15.05 14.74
CA GLN A 384 0.09 15.50 13.50
C GLN A 384 1.13 16.18 12.62
N VAL A 385 1.80 15.39 11.78
CA VAL A 385 2.80 15.89 10.83
C VAL A 385 2.49 15.41 9.41
N PRO A 386 2.93 16.14 8.38
CA PRO A 386 2.98 15.62 7.02
C PRO A 386 3.82 14.34 6.96
N VAL A 387 3.29 13.32 6.27
CA VAL A 387 3.97 12.04 6.07
C VAL A 387 3.84 11.58 4.62
N MET A 388 4.93 11.09 4.07
CA MET A 388 4.98 10.42 2.79
C MET A 388 5.54 9.01 2.96
N THR A 389 4.85 8.03 2.38
CA THR A 389 5.32 6.63 2.38
C THR A 389 5.54 6.18 0.95
N LYS A 390 6.59 5.40 0.71
CA LYS A 390 6.89 4.85 -0.62
C LYS A 390 7.16 3.36 -0.54
N ALA A 391 6.58 2.57 -1.44
CA ALA A 391 6.99 1.18 -1.62
C ALA A 391 8.47 1.10 -2.06
N GLY A 392 9.23 0.13 -1.54
CA GLY A 392 10.68 0.07 -1.75
C GLY A 392 11.13 0.12 -3.23
N ALA A 393 10.37 -0.52 -4.11
CA ALA A 393 10.67 -0.65 -5.55
C ALA A 393 10.08 0.45 -6.45
N PHE A 394 9.37 1.43 -5.90
CA PHE A 394 8.73 2.50 -6.66
C PHE A 394 9.62 3.76 -6.70
N GLY A 395 9.36 4.64 -7.68
CA GLY A 395 10.07 5.89 -7.87
C GLY A 395 11.44 5.75 -8.55
N ASP A 396 12.14 6.87 -8.65
CA ASP A 396 13.52 7.00 -9.15
C ASP A 396 14.47 7.64 -8.10
N ASP A 397 15.72 7.88 -8.48
CA ASP A 397 16.73 8.47 -7.60
C ASP A 397 16.41 9.91 -7.13
N GLY A 398 15.53 10.63 -7.81
CA GLY A 398 15.09 11.98 -7.46
C GLY A 398 13.87 12.02 -6.53
N THR A 399 13.26 10.86 -6.26
CA THR A 399 12.01 10.76 -5.47
C THR A 399 12.10 11.44 -4.11
N ILE A 400 13.18 11.20 -3.37
CA ILE A 400 13.35 11.74 -2.02
C ILE A 400 13.52 13.27 -2.08
N LEU A 401 14.27 13.78 -3.05
CA LEU A 401 14.47 15.22 -3.23
C LEU A 401 13.17 15.95 -3.60
N ARG A 402 12.37 15.38 -4.52
CA ARG A 402 11.04 15.92 -4.86
C ARG A 402 10.11 15.92 -3.65
N SER A 403 10.13 14.84 -2.87
CA SER A 403 9.33 14.70 -1.65
C SER A 403 9.70 15.73 -0.58
N LEU A 404 11.00 15.91 -0.31
CA LEU A 404 11.49 16.94 0.61
C LEU A 404 11.11 18.36 0.14
N SER A 405 11.32 18.64 -1.15
CA SER A 405 10.95 19.93 -1.74
C SER A 405 9.47 20.24 -1.54
N ARG A 406 8.59 19.23 -1.70
CA ARG A 406 7.16 19.40 -1.47
C ARG A 406 6.83 19.60 0.02
N LEU A 407 7.44 18.84 0.93
CA LEU A 407 7.28 19.02 2.38
C LEU A 407 7.69 20.43 2.85
N HIS A 408 8.79 20.97 2.31
CA HIS A 408 9.19 22.34 2.59
C HIS A 408 8.24 23.38 1.98
N ASN A 409 7.74 23.16 0.77
CA ASN A 409 6.74 24.06 0.15
C ASN A 409 5.47 24.17 1.00
N LEU A 410 4.98 23.05 1.52
CA LEU A 410 3.82 23.02 2.42
C LEU A 410 4.03 23.83 3.69
N SER A 411 5.25 23.85 4.21
CA SER A 411 5.60 24.64 5.38
C SER A 411 5.59 26.14 5.08
N ARG A 412 5.89 26.54 3.84
CA ARG A 412 5.85 27.93 3.37
C ARG A 412 4.44 28.41 3.02
N GLU A 413 3.61 27.53 2.46
CA GLU A 413 2.23 27.85 2.07
C GLU A 413 1.31 28.12 3.29
N ASN A 414 1.68 27.59 4.46
CA ASN A 414 0.90 27.65 5.69
C ASN A 414 1.51 28.54 6.80
N ALA A 415 2.63 29.22 6.51
CA ALA A 415 3.27 30.21 7.39
C ALA A 415 2.80 31.62 7.01
#